data_AF-A0A354C7U6-F1
#
_entry.id   AF-A0A354C7U6-F1
#
_cell.length_a   1.000
_cell.length_b   1.000
_cell.length_c   1.000
_cell.angle_alpha   90.00
_cell.angle_beta   90.00
_cell.angle_gamma   90.00
#
_symmetry.space_group_name_H-M   'P 1'
#
loop_
_entity.id
_entity.type
_entity.pdbx_description
1 polymer ?
#
loop_
_entity_poly.entity_id
_entity_poly.type
_entity_poly.pdbx_seq_one_letter_code
_entity_poly.pdbx_strand_id
1 'polypeptide(L)'
;MDNLRRTTLLFFILVLLLIVPSCAGKKSTIPLKSSAKTTVHAKQFISTGEYKKAIDAYDVEYRRHPKDQALVKEYVKSLEDIKSVADKASDREDFTSAGRKYHILLKYYPRFKGFEKRLSFNISHLNAKLSHCTQSLSTQGFQEYRKGNLSGAIALWQDLLAIDPHNTEIKDALRTAKLQQKNLQENK
;
A
#
# COMPACT_ATOMS: atom_id res chain seq x y z
N MET A 1 -57.80 -63.59 1.04
CA MET A 1 -57.34 -62.81 2.21
C MET A 1 -55.97 -62.23 1.86
N ASP A 2 -55.90 -61.48 0.75
CA ASP A 2 -54.63 -61.30 -0.01
C ASP A 2 -54.30 -59.84 -0.36
N ASN A 3 -55.15 -58.88 0.03
CA ASN A 3 -54.91 -57.46 -0.25
C ASN A 3 -54.20 -56.71 0.89
N LEU A 4 -53.93 -57.36 2.03
CA LEU A 4 -53.31 -56.71 3.20
C LEU A 4 -51.78 -56.89 3.27
N ARG A 5 -51.18 -57.77 2.45
CA ARG A 5 -49.72 -57.98 2.40
C ARG A 5 -48.99 -57.22 1.28
N ARG A 6 -49.72 -56.64 0.33
CA ARG A 6 -49.13 -55.95 -0.84
C ARG A 6 -48.92 -54.44 -0.62
N THR A 7 -49.69 -53.84 0.28
CA THR A 7 -49.60 -52.42 0.66
C THR A 7 -48.44 -52.12 1.61
N THR A 8 -48.04 -53.08 2.47
CA THR A 8 -46.92 -52.90 3.40
C THR A 8 -45.56 -52.98 2.71
N LEU A 9 -45.45 -53.71 1.60
CA LEU A 9 -44.18 -53.81 0.86
C LEU A 9 -43.89 -52.58 -0.03
N LEU A 10 -44.94 -51.92 -0.54
CA LEU A 10 -44.78 -50.70 -1.35
C LEU A 10 -44.46 -49.46 -0.50
N PHE A 11 -44.82 -49.46 0.78
CA PHE A 11 -44.47 -48.37 1.70
C PHE A 11 -42.99 -48.36 2.08
N PHE A 12 -42.33 -49.54 2.12
CA PHE A 12 -40.91 -49.62 2.45
C PHE A 12 -39.97 -49.18 1.32
N ILE A 13 -40.43 -49.21 0.06
CA ILE A 13 -39.63 -48.73 -1.09
C ILE A 13 -39.74 -47.20 -1.25
N LEU A 14 -40.85 -46.58 -0.81
CA LEU A 14 -41.02 -45.13 -0.92
C LEU A 14 -40.30 -44.33 0.18
N VAL A 15 -39.94 -44.97 1.29
CA VAL A 15 -39.30 -44.29 2.45
C VAL A 15 -37.77 -44.35 2.40
N LEU A 16 -37.16 -45.13 1.50
CA LEU A 16 -35.70 -45.30 1.43
C LEU A 16 -34.98 -44.42 0.39
N LEU A 17 -35.64 -43.39 -0.16
CA LEU A 17 -35.07 -42.47 -1.16
C LEU A 17 -34.86 -41.03 -0.65
N LEU A 18 -34.98 -40.78 0.65
CA LEU A 18 -34.92 -39.43 1.24
C LEU A 18 -33.76 -39.21 2.21
N ILE A 19 -32.60 -39.81 1.98
CA ILE A 19 -31.38 -39.43 2.71
C ILE A 19 -30.19 -39.32 1.77
N VAL A 20 -30.24 -38.34 0.86
CA VAL A 20 -29.01 -37.72 0.36
C VAL A 20 -28.74 -36.52 1.28
N PRO A 21 -27.64 -36.52 2.05
CA PRO A 21 -27.22 -35.31 2.74
C PRO A 21 -26.78 -34.34 1.63
N SER A 22 -27.69 -33.44 1.26
CA SER A 22 -27.33 -32.24 0.53
C SER A 22 -26.38 -31.46 1.43
N CYS A 23 -25.09 -31.62 1.20
CA CYS A 23 -24.10 -30.63 1.59
C CYS A 23 -24.41 -29.36 0.78
N ALA A 24 -25.46 -28.65 1.18
CA ALA A 24 -25.65 -27.27 0.86
C ALA A 24 -24.46 -26.55 1.49
N GLY A 25 -23.39 -26.40 0.69
CA GLY A 25 -22.28 -25.55 1.02
C GLY A 25 -22.86 -24.20 1.40
N LYS A 26 -22.85 -23.94 2.71
CA LYS A 26 -23.24 -22.67 3.30
C LYS A 26 -22.33 -21.64 2.65
N LYS A 27 -22.81 -21.02 1.56
CA LYS A 27 -22.24 -19.77 1.08
C LYS A 27 -22.40 -18.82 2.24
N SER A 28 -21.34 -18.72 3.04
CA SER A 28 -21.20 -17.68 4.04
C SER A 28 -21.24 -16.38 3.24
N THR A 29 -22.44 -15.83 3.10
CA THR A 29 -22.65 -14.45 2.72
C THR A 29 -22.11 -13.64 3.89
N ILE A 30 -20.78 -13.42 3.86
CA ILE A 30 -20.16 -12.39 4.68
C ILE A 30 -20.89 -11.11 4.31
N PRO A 31 -21.50 -10.41 5.28
CA PRO A 31 -22.37 -9.28 4.99
C PRO A 31 -21.54 -8.18 4.33
N LEU A 32 -22.06 -7.66 3.20
CA LEU A 32 -21.60 -6.48 2.45
C LEU A 32 -21.21 -5.28 3.35
N LYS A 33 -21.78 -5.24 4.57
CA LYS A 33 -21.51 -4.27 5.64
C LYS A 33 -20.06 -4.24 6.14
N SER A 34 -19.34 -5.37 6.12
CA SER A 34 -17.92 -5.43 6.55
C SER A 34 -16.99 -4.76 5.55
N SER A 35 -17.17 -5.06 4.26
CA SER A 35 -16.32 -4.54 3.19
C SER A 35 -16.51 -3.03 2.98
N ALA A 36 -17.76 -2.56 3.13
CA ALA A 36 -18.08 -1.14 3.15
C ALA A 36 -17.43 -0.37 4.32
N LYS A 37 -17.29 -0.99 5.50
CA LYS A 37 -16.63 -0.35 6.65
C LYS A 37 -15.11 -0.24 6.45
N THR A 38 -14.46 -1.29 5.94
CA THR A 38 -13.01 -1.27 5.71
C THR A 38 -12.61 -0.27 4.63
N THR A 39 -13.40 -0.13 3.56
CA THR A 39 -13.18 0.87 2.49
C THR A 39 -13.36 2.30 2.98
N VAL A 40 -14.33 2.57 3.87
CA VAL A 40 -14.48 3.88 4.52
C VAL A 40 -13.24 4.25 5.34
N HIS A 41 -12.69 3.32 6.13
CA HIS A 41 -11.46 3.58 6.89
C HIS A 41 -10.25 3.79 5.97
N ALA A 42 -10.14 3.02 4.87
CA ALA A 42 -9.06 3.20 3.90
C ALA A 42 -9.07 4.60 3.28
N LYS A 43 -10.25 5.11 2.90
CA LYS A 43 -10.42 6.50 2.43
C LYS A 43 -10.01 7.52 3.48
N GLN A 44 -10.39 7.31 4.74
CA GLN A 44 -9.99 8.20 5.81
C GLN A 44 -8.46 8.26 5.96
N PHE A 45 -7.79 7.10 5.91
CA PHE A 45 -6.32 7.06 5.93
C PHE A 45 -5.68 7.78 4.73
N ILE A 46 -6.28 7.75 3.54
CA ILE A 46 -5.81 8.57 2.41
C ILE A 46 -5.90 10.06 2.76
N SER A 47 -7.05 10.51 3.29
CA SER A 47 -7.27 11.92 3.63
C SER A 47 -6.36 12.44 4.75
N THR A 48 -5.94 11.57 5.67
CA THR A 48 -5.00 11.92 6.76
C THR A 48 -3.54 11.70 6.38
N GLY A 49 -3.24 11.27 5.16
CA GLY A 49 -1.88 11.01 4.69
C GLY A 49 -1.26 9.70 5.20
N GLU A 50 -2.05 8.85 5.86
CA GLU A 50 -1.65 7.54 6.37
C GLU A 50 -1.66 6.47 5.27
N TYR A 51 -0.98 6.76 4.15
CA TYR A 51 -1.06 5.98 2.92
C TYR A 51 -0.74 4.50 3.09
N LYS A 52 0.25 4.17 3.93
CA LYS A 52 0.59 2.78 4.24
C LYS A 52 -0.63 2.03 4.80
N LYS A 53 -1.34 2.62 5.77
CA LYS A 53 -2.53 2.02 6.39
C LYS A 53 -3.68 1.91 5.40
N ALA A 54 -3.86 2.92 4.54
CA ALA A 54 -4.86 2.87 3.47
C ALA A 54 -4.62 1.70 2.52
N ILE A 55 -3.40 1.54 2.03
CA ILE A 55 -2.99 0.46 1.11
C ILE A 55 -3.16 -0.90 1.80
N ASP A 56 -2.68 -1.05 3.05
CA ASP A 56 -2.84 -2.30 3.81
C ASP A 56 -4.34 -2.65 4.01
N ALA A 57 -5.21 -1.67 4.25
CA ALA A 57 -6.65 -1.88 4.39
C ALA A 57 -7.30 -2.32 3.05
N TYR A 58 -6.98 -1.67 1.94
CA TYR A 58 -7.47 -2.09 0.62
C TYR A 58 -6.94 -3.46 0.21
N ASP A 59 -5.67 -3.77 0.47
CA ASP A 59 -5.06 -5.08 0.19
C ASP A 59 -5.78 -6.23 0.91
N VAL A 60 -6.24 -5.98 2.14
CA VAL A 60 -7.00 -6.96 2.91
C VAL A 60 -8.35 -7.25 2.25
N GLU A 61 -9.08 -6.21 1.83
CA GLU A 61 -10.38 -6.38 1.18
C GLU A 61 -10.25 -6.97 -0.22
N TYR A 62 -9.27 -6.51 -1.01
CA TYR A 62 -9.04 -6.99 -2.36
C TYR A 62 -8.71 -8.49 -2.37
N ARG A 63 -7.95 -8.99 -1.39
CA ARG A 63 -7.68 -10.43 -1.26
C ARG A 63 -8.93 -11.25 -0.96
N ARG A 64 -9.92 -10.68 -0.24
CA ARG A 64 -11.19 -11.35 0.05
C ARG A 64 -12.15 -11.30 -1.16
N HIS A 65 -12.11 -10.21 -1.91
CA HIS A 65 -13.06 -9.91 -2.96
C HIS A 65 -12.36 -9.46 -4.27
N PRO A 66 -11.46 -10.27 -4.86
CA PRO A 66 -10.62 -9.80 -5.98
C PRO A 66 -11.40 -9.54 -7.28
N LYS A 67 -12.63 -10.07 -7.39
CA LYS A 67 -13.52 -9.87 -8.54
C LYS A 67 -14.47 -8.68 -8.36
N ASP A 68 -14.50 -8.06 -7.18
CA ASP A 68 -15.33 -6.88 -6.92
C ASP A 68 -14.77 -5.68 -7.69
N GLN A 69 -15.40 -5.35 -8.82
CA GLN A 69 -14.95 -4.28 -9.70
C GLN A 69 -15.09 -2.89 -9.07
N ALA A 70 -16.05 -2.70 -8.16
CA ALA A 70 -16.23 -1.43 -7.47
C ALA A 70 -15.08 -1.20 -6.49
N LEU A 71 -14.73 -2.22 -5.71
CA LEU A 71 -13.56 -2.20 -4.83
C LEU A 71 -12.27 -1.93 -5.60
N VAL A 72 -12.02 -2.64 -6.71
CA VAL A 72 -10.80 -2.43 -7.50
C VAL A 72 -10.76 -1.02 -8.08
N LYS A 73 -11.89 -0.49 -8.58
CA LYS A 73 -11.96 0.89 -9.08
C LYS A 73 -11.62 1.91 -8.00
N GLU A 74 -12.13 1.71 -6.79
CA GLU A 74 -11.87 2.57 -5.65
C GLU A 74 -10.41 2.50 -5.17
N TYR A 75 -9.84 1.30 -5.15
CA TYR A 75 -8.45 1.09 -4.78
C TYR A 75 -7.52 1.75 -5.80
N VAL A 76 -7.74 1.50 -7.10
CA VAL A 76 -6.99 2.17 -8.19
C VAL A 76 -7.06 3.69 -8.04
N LYS A 77 -8.27 4.25 -7.83
CA LYS A 77 -8.42 5.69 -7.62
C LYS A 77 -7.58 6.20 -6.44
N SER A 78 -7.60 5.48 -5.32
CA SER A 78 -6.83 5.88 -4.13
C SER A 78 -5.32 5.85 -4.38
N LEU A 79 -4.82 4.89 -5.16
CA LEU A 79 -3.41 4.82 -5.55
C LEU A 79 -3.03 5.97 -6.50
N GLU A 80 -3.91 6.33 -7.44
CA GLU A 80 -3.74 7.52 -8.29
C GLU A 80 -3.73 8.81 -7.49
N ASP A 81 -4.57 8.92 -6.46
CA ASP A 81 -4.60 10.10 -5.58
C ASP A 81 -3.26 10.24 -4.83
N ILE A 82 -2.68 9.14 -4.31
CA ILE A 82 -1.34 9.14 -3.69
C ILE A 82 -0.29 9.62 -4.67
N LYS A 83 -0.29 9.07 -5.90
CA LYS A 83 0.63 9.50 -6.95
C LYS A 83 0.45 10.98 -7.26
N SER A 84 -0.78 11.47 -7.42
CA SER A 84 -1.05 12.88 -7.72
C SER A 84 -0.50 13.81 -6.63
N VAL A 85 -0.63 13.43 -5.36
CA VAL A 85 -0.02 14.18 -4.25
C VAL A 85 1.51 14.13 -4.31
N ALA A 86 2.10 13.00 -4.69
CA ALA A 86 3.55 12.88 -4.88
C ALA A 86 4.06 13.75 -6.04
N ASP A 87 3.34 13.76 -7.18
CA ASP A 87 3.64 14.61 -8.34
C ASP A 87 3.59 16.08 -7.93
N LYS A 88 2.51 16.54 -7.29
CA LYS A 88 2.37 17.93 -6.81
C LYS A 88 3.45 18.33 -5.82
N ALA A 89 3.88 17.42 -4.94
CA ALA A 89 4.99 17.68 -4.02
C ALA A 89 6.31 17.83 -4.79
N SER A 90 6.55 16.97 -5.79
CA SER A 90 7.73 17.05 -6.64
C SER A 90 7.78 18.34 -7.46
N ASP A 91 6.64 18.78 -8.00
CA ASP A 91 6.53 20.03 -8.77
C ASP A 91 6.79 21.27 -7.91
N ARG A 92 6.59 21.15 -6.59
CA ARG A 92 6.90 22.19 -5.59
C ARG A 92 8.28 22.03 -4.96
N GLU A 93 9.11 21.14 -5.52
CA GLU A 93 10.45 20.81 -5.00
C GLU A 93 10.46 20.25 -3.56
N ASP A 94 9.32 19.81 -3.05
CA ASP A 94 9.21 19.06 -1.80
C ASP A 94 9.57 17.59 -2.06
N PHE A 95 10.85 17.36 -2.33
CA PHE A 95 11.40 16.06 -2.71
C PHE A 95 11.35 15.03 -1.57
N THR A 96 11.39 15.48 -0.31
CA THR A 96 11.17 14.61 0.85
C THR A 96 9.77 14.01 0.81
N SER A 97 8.75 14.86 0.70
CA SER A 97 7.36 14.45 0.70
C SER A 97 7.00 13.64 -0.54
N ALA A 98 7.51 14.05 -1.71
CA ALA A 98 7.32 13.31 -2.96
C ALA A 98 7.98 11.93 -2.91
N GLY A 99 9.27 11.87 -2.56
CA GLY A 99 10.06 10.66 -2.50
C GLY A 99 9.49 9.61 -1.56
N ARG A 100 9.03 10.00 -0.37
CA ARG A 100 8.37 9.08 0.58
C ARG A 100 7.11 8.43 -0.01
N LYS A 101 6.30 9.17 -0.77
CA LYS A 101 5.07 8.65 -1.41
C LYS A 101 5.39 7.73 -2.58
N TYR A 102 6.33 8.11 -3.45
CA TYR A 102 6.80 7.22 -4.51
C TYR A 102 7.42 5.94 -3.96
N HIS A 103 8.21 6.03 -2.88
CA HIS A 103 8.77 4.88 -2.19
C HIS A 103 7.67 3.93 -1.69
N ILE A 104 6.62 4.46 -1.07
CA ILE A 104 5.48 3.64 -0.61
C ILE A 104 4.81 2.95 -1.81
N LEU A 105 4.48 3.68 -2.88
CA LEU A 105 3.87 3.09 -4.08
C LEU A 105 4.76 2.01 -4.68
N LEU A 106 6.07 2.22 -4.75
CA LEU A 106 7.03 1.27 -5.29
C LEU A 106 7.14 0.01 -4.42
N LYS A 107 7.28 0.19 -3.10
CA LYS A 107 7.37 -0.89 -2.13
C LYS A 107 6.16 -1.82 -2.17
N TYR A 108 4.98 -1.25 -2.38
CA TYR A 108 3.72 -1.99 -2.41
C TYR A 108 3.32 -2.47 -3.81
N TYR A 109 4.01 -2.01 -4.86
CA TYR A 109 3.67 -2.31 -6.25
C TYR A 109 3.44 -3.80 -6.56
N PRO A 110 4.23 -4.76 -6.04
CA PRO A 110 4.00 -6.19 -6.28
C PRO A 110 2.61 -6.68 -5.83
N ARG A 111 1.97 -5.99 -4.87
CA ARG A 111 0.64 -6.33 -4.37
C ARG A 111 -0.49 -5.89 -5.30
N PHE A 112 -0.21 -5.01 -6.26
CA PHE A 112 -1.20 -4.52 -7.22
C PHE A 112 -1.46 -5.49 -8.38
N LYS A 113 -0.86 -6.69 -8.32
CA LYS A 113 -1.05 -7.76 -9.30
C LYS A 113 -2.53 -8.07 -9.50
N GLY A 114 -2.95 -8.05 -10.77
CA GLY A 114 -4.32 -8.25 -11.21
C GLY A 114 -5.02 -6.95 -11.64
N PHE A 115 -4.53 -5.79 -11.24
CA PHE A 115 -5.06 -4.50 -11.68
C PHE A 115 -3.99 -3.46 -12.02
N GLU A 116 -2.71 -3.82 -11.99
CA GLU A 116 -1.57 -2.93 -12.20
C GLU A 116 -1.64 -2.20 -13.55
N LYS A 117 -2.19 -2.84 -14.59
CA LYS A 117 -2.39 -2.24 -15.92
C LYS A 117 -3.40 -1.09 -15.95
N ARG A 118 -4.19 -0.92 -14.89
CA ARG A 118 -5.16 0.17 -14.73
C ARG A 118 -4.55 1.41 -14.07
N LEU A 119 -3.31 1.31 -13.57
CA LEU A 119 -2.58 2.41 -12.98
C LEU A 119 -1.90 3.22 -14.08
N SER A 120 -1.82 4.53 -13.90
CA SER A 120 -1.10 5.47 -14.77
C SER A 120 0.42 5.37 -14.61
N PHE A 121 0.88 4.58 -13.65
CA PHE A 121 2.28 4.40 -13.30
C PHE A 121 2.65 2.93 -13.23
N ASN A 122 3.95 2.68 -13.38
CA ASN A 122 4.54 1.36 -13.22
C ASN A 122 5.86 1.44 -12.42
N ILE A 123 6.51 0.30 -12.20
CA ILE A 123 7.80 0.22 -11.47
C ILE A 123 8.85 1.15 -12.08
N SER A 124 8.98 1.19 -13.41
CA SER A 124 9.96 2.04 -14.09
C SER A 124 9.68 3.51 -13.86
N HIS A 125 8.42 3.94 -13.96
CA HIS A 125 8.00 5.31 -13.65
C HIS A 125 8.32 5.69 -12.20
N LEU A 126 7.96 4.83 -11.24
CA LEU A 126 8.21 5.08 -9.82
C LEU A 126 9.71 5.13 -9.50
N ASN A 127 10.52 4.25 -10.10
CA ASN A 127 11.98 4.28 -9.95
C ASN A 127 12.57 5.59 -10.49
N ALA A 128 12.13 6.05 -11.67
CA ALA A 128 12.60 7.30 -12.24
C ALA A 128 12.25 8.51 -11.35
N LYS A 129 11.00 8.57 -10.87
CA LYS A 129 10.55 9.62 -9.95
C LYS A 129 11.29 9.59 -8.61
N LEU A 130 11.53 8.39 -8.07
CA LEU A 130 12.26 8.22 -6.82
C LEU A 130 13.73 8.63 -6.96
N SER A 131 14.38 8.22 -8.04
CA SER A 131 15.76 8.61 -8.38
C SER A 131 15.90 10.13 -8.50
N HIS A 132 14.93 10.79 -9.13
CA HIS A 132 14.91 12.25 -9.22
C HIS A 132 14.85 12.91 -7.84
N CYS A 133 13.98 12.42 -6.95
CA CYS A 133 13.85 12.94 -5.59
C CYS A 133 15.14 12.74 -4.78
N THR A 134 15.72 11.54 -4.80
CA THR A 134 16.95 11.24 -4.04
C THR A 134 18.15 12.02 -4.57
N GLN A 135 18.28 12.17 -5.89
CA GLN A 135 19.33 13.01 -6.49
C GLN A 135 19.18 14.49 -6.11
N SER A 136 17.95 15.00 -6.11
CA SER A 136 17.67 16.39 -5.73
C SER A 136 17.99 16.64 -4.26
N LEU A 137 17.55 15.76 -3.35
CA LEU A 137 17.89 15.83 -1.91
C LEU A 137 19.40 15.76 -1.67
N SER A 138 20.10 14.86 -2.36
CA SER A 138 21.56 14.75 -2.29
C SER A 138 22.23 16.07 -2.71
N THR A 139 21.84 16.59 -3.88
CA THR A 139 22.39 17.83 -4.45
C THR A 139 22.17 19.01 -3.51
N GLN A 140 20.95 19.18 -2.99
CA GLN A 140 20.63 20.24 -2.02
C GLN A 140 21.42 20.07 -0.73
N GLY A 141 21.55 18.84 -0.20
CA GLY A 141 22.32 18.57 1.01
C GLY A 141 23.78 18.99 0.86
N PHE A 142 24.41 18.66 -0.28
CA PHE A 142 25.78 19.11 -0.56
C PHE A 142 25.88 20.63 -0.80
N GLN A 143 24.85 21.27 -1.35
CA GLN A 143 24.81 22.73 -1.46
C GLN A 143 24.78 23.39 -0.08
N GLU A 144 23.91 22.94 0.83
CA GLU A 144 23.83 23.46 2.20
C GLU A 144 25.14 23.22 2.97
N TYR A 145 25.74 22.04 2.79
CA TYR A 145 27.05 21.73 3.39
C TYR A 145 28.13 22.71 2.93
N ARG A 146 28.21 23.01 1.63
CA ARG A 146 29.18 23.99 1.08
C ARG A 146 28.95 25.42 1.57
N LYS A 147 27.70 25.79 1.88
CA LYS A 147 27.37 27.08 2.51
C LYS A 147 27.71 27.14 4.00
N GLY A 148 28.19 26.04 4.58
CA GLY A 148 28.42 25.91 6.03
C GLY A 148 27.14 25.68 6.83
N ASN A 149 25.98 25.54 6.18
CA ASN A 149 24.72 25.20 6.85
C ASN A 149 24.65 23.69 7.13
N LEU A 150 25.41 23.25 8.13
CA LEU A 150 25.48 21.83 8.51
C LEU A 150 24.12 21.27 8.95
N SER A 151 23.31 22.08 9.63
CA SER A 151 21.96 21.66 10.06
C SER A 151 21.05 21.36 8.87
N GLY A 152 21.06 22.22 7.85
CA GLY A 152 20.29 22.01 6.61
C GLY A 152 20.75 20.77 5.84
N ALA A 153 22.06 20.59 5.69
CA ALA A 153 22.63 19.40 5.04
C ALA A 153 22.25 18.10 5.75
N ILE A 154 22.38 18.07 7.08
CA ILE A 154 22.03 16.92 7.93
C ILE A 154 20.56 16.55 7.75
N ALA A 155 19.65 17.52 7.78
CA ALA A 155 18.22 17.29 7.62
C ALA A 155 17.90 16.64 6.26
N LEU A 156 18.43 17.20 5.16
CA LEU A 156 18.21 16.69 3.81
C LEU A 156 18.74 15.26 3.62
N TRP A 157 19.92 14.96 4.16
CA TRP A 157 20.48 13.61 4.10
C TRP A 157 19.74 12.60 4.98
N GLN A 158 19.21 13.01 6.13
CA GLN A 158 18.34 12.15 6.95
C GLN A 158 17.04 11.83 6.21
N ASP A 159 16.45 12.82 5.53
CA ASP A 159 15.27 12.62 4.70
C ASP A 159 15.53 11.68 3.52
N LEU A 160 16.67 11.83 2.84
CA LEU A 160 17.11 10.93 1.79
C LEU A 160 17.26 9.50 2.32
N LEU A 161 17.91 9.30 3.48
CA LEU A 161 18.09 7.98 4.07
C LEU A 161 16.79 7.33 4.57
N ALA A 162 15.74 8.12 4.81
CA ALA A 162 14.42 7.55 5.08
C ALA A 162 13.76 6.96 3.82
N ILE A 163 14.24 7.32 2.64
CA ILE A 163 13.79 6.82 1.33
C ILE A 163 14.72 5.71 0.80
N ASP A 164 16.03 5.92 0.90
CA ASP A 164 17.09 4.98 0.52
C ASP A 164 18.03 4.70 1.71
N PRO A 165 17.66 3.78 2.62
CA PRO A 165 18.43 3.49 3.82
C PRO A 165 19.78 2.84 3.55
N HIS A 166 20.08 2.41 2.32
CA HIS A 166 21.31 1.70 1.98
C HIS A 166 22.35 2.58 1.30
N ASN A 167 22.03 3.85 1.04
CA ASN A 167 22.95 4.80 0.42
C ASN A 167 24.20 5.05 1.29
N THR A 168 25.33 4.44 0.92
CA THR A 168 26.58 4.53 1.69
C THR A 168 27.21 5.91 1.64
N GLU A 169 27.18 6.55 0.47
CA GLU A 169 27.70 7.91 0.26
C GLU A 169 27.03 8.92 1.20
N ILE A 170 25.69 8.89 1.24
CA ILE A 170 24.91 9.82 2.08
C ILE A 170 25.08 9.51 3.57
N LYS A 171 25.29 8.25 3.96
CA LYS A 171 25.63 7.89 5.35
C LYS A 171 26.97 8.50 5.77
N ASP A 172 27.98 8.43 4.91
CA ASP A 172 29.30 8.99 5.20
C ASP A 172 29.29 10.51 5.25
N ALA A 173 28.57 11.15 4.32
CA ALA A 173 28.35 12.60 4.33
C ALA A 173 27.65 13.04 5.63
N LEU A 174 26.57 12.35 6.03
CA LEU A 174 25.83 12.62 7.25
C LEU A 174 26.69 12.47 8.51
N ARG A 175 27.50 11.41 8.58
CA ARG A 175 28.43 11.19 9.70
C ARG A 175 29.45 12.32 9.80
N THR A 176 30.03 12.73 8.68
CA THR A 176 31.02 13.81 8.61
C THR A 176 30.43 15.14 9.06
N ALA A 177 29.26 15.54 8.53
CA ALA A 177 28.63 16.80 8.94
C ALA A 177 28.22 16.83 10.41
N LYS A 178 27.73 15.69 10.96
CA LYS A 178 27.41 15.59 12.40
C LYS A 178 28.64 15.78 13.28
N LEU A 179 29.78 15.18 12.91
CA LEU A 179 31.03 15.36 13.64
C LEU A 179 31.50 16.82 13.59
N GLN A 180 31.49 17.43 12.40
CA GLN A 180 31.88 18.83 12.24
C GLN A 180 30.97 19.77 13.03
N GLN A 181 29.64 19.54 12.99
CA GLN A 181 28.68 20.33 13.75
C GLN A 181 28.93 20.26 15.25
N LYS A 182 29.20 19.06 15.78
CA LYS A 182 29.55 18.85 17.18
C LYS A 182 30.82 19.62 17.57
N ASN A 183 31.89 19.49 16.79
CA ASN A 183 33.16 20.18 17.08
C ASN A 183 33.00 21.72 17.07
N LEU A 184 32.14 22.27 16.20
CA LEU A 184 31.83 23.69 16.18
C LEU A 184 30.97 24.16 17.36
N GLN A 185 30.24 23.27 18.03
CA GLN A 185 29.48 23.57 19.24
C GLN A 185 30.36 23.51 20.49
N GLU A 186 31.35 22.60 20.52
CA GLU A 186 32.29 22.44 21.65
C GLU A 186 33.38 23.52 21.67
N ASN A 187 33.69 24.14 20.52
CA ASN A 187 34.68 25.20 20.39
C ASN A 187 34.08 26.63 20.44
N LYS A 188 32.84 26.78 20.91
CA LYS A 188 32.17 28.07 21.13
C LYS A 188 32.10 28.38 22.62
#